data_AF-A0A8C3PMU5-F1
#
_entry.id   AF-A0A8C3PMU5-F1
#
_cell.length_a   1.000
_cell.length_b   1.000
_cell.length_c   1.000
_cell.angle_alpha   90.00
_cell.angle_beta   90.00
_cell.angle_gamma   90.00
#
_symmetry.space_group_name_H-M   'P 1'
#
loop_
_entity.id
_entity.type
_entity.pdbx_description
1 polymer ?
#
loop_
_entity_poly.entity_id
_entity_poly.type
_entity_poly.pdbx_seq_one_letter_code
_entity_poly.pdbx_strand_id
1 'polypeptide(L)'
;MNGGGIENPVFEPPSPDLGRRRQASPAGVDAGVPAEAEAEEGPCGWGRCTPKALQLCNNPEGYLAAYSLLAIFQGIVVNGLINISISTIEKRYELNSSLTGLISASYDIAFCVLSLFVSFFGERGHKPRWLAFSAFMLGLGSLIFSLPHFSSGKYHYGAKLEASSANFTCNASTKSSLPNYLYVFILGQLLLGIGGTPLYTLGTAFIDDSVPTHKSSLYIGIGYAMSLLGPAIGYVLGGQLLTVYIDIQIPERQDTTNDPRWLGAWWIAFVACFFAIWLLIIPFSCFPKHLPGTAKIQAEKISETHNDGSEALVETKNIGKSFKDFPMALLNPVLMSLIIASSSEALVATGFATFLPKFIENQFGKTSSFSAILGGLVLIPAAALGQIISGILISKCTMDCKSIIKFMIGTCSVALLLNTVFLYAKCGNEPFAGVSETYNGTGMLHNLTAPCNANCGCLRFMYYPVCGRDEIQYFSPCFAGCSSYLFNNKKAYHNCSCIGKPKRENGSEDFIYEAVAGKCPTQCKVLPLFLTFFFFTVVFTFMAVTPTTVAILRYVFWLRNSCALWDIDECKTKGACWVYDNERMAYLLMGISAACKIITIIFVVMAVYLYKPPPASAAMSQKDSEMVSSVHT
;
A
#
# COMPACT_ATOMS: atom_id res chain seq x y z
N MET A 1 -63.65 -19.73 -65.51
CA MET A 1 -63.57 -20.53 -64.27
C MET A 1 -62.38 -21.46 -64.41
N ASN A 2 -61.49 -21.47 -63.40
CA ASN A 2 -60.44 -22.48 -63.17
C ASN A 2 -59.46 -22.84 -64.30
N GLY A 3 -58.19 -22.90 -63.90
CA GLY A 3 -57.42 -24.13 -64.10
C GLY A 3 -56.19 -24.01 -65.00
N GLY A 4 -55.08 -24.52 -64.49
CA GLY A 4 -53.91 -24.88 -65.30
C GLY A 4 -52.62 -24.74 -64.52
N GLY A 5 -52.25 -25.77 -63.76
CA GLY A 5 -50.95 -25.86 -63.09
C GLY A 5 -49.90 -26.62 -63.90
N ILE A 6 -48.65 -26.39 -63.47
CA ILE A 6 -47.44 -27.26 -63.51
C ILE A 6 -46.78 -27.51 -64.87
N GLU A 7 -45.51 -27.08 -64.99
CA GLU A 7 -44.35 -27.94 -65.34
C GLU A 7 -43.02 -27.18 -65.20
N ASN A 8 -42.06 -27.79 -64.48
CA ASN A 8 -40.62 -27.47 -64.47
C ASN A 8 -39.91 -28.43 -65.43
N PRO A 9 -38.82 -28.00 -66.09
CA PRO A 9 -37.66 -28.85 -66.24
C PRO A 9 -36.36 -28.12 -65.82
N VAL A 10 -35.56 -28.69 -64.93
CA VAL A 10 -34.42 -29.61 -65.17
C VAL A 10 -33.12 -28.90 -65.55
N PHE A 11 -32.08 -29.34 -64.86
CA PHE A 11 -30.69 -28.88 -64.76
C PHE A 11 -29.83 -29.62 -65.81
N GLU A 12 -28.88 -28.94 -66.47
CA GLU A 12 -27.66 -29.58 -67.01
C GLU A 12 -26.52 -28.56 -67.29
N PRO A 13 -25.24 -28.85 -66.93
CA PRO A 13 -24.07 -27.95 -67.05
C PRO A 13 -23.25 -28.22 -68.35
N PRO A 14 -22.30 -27.35 -68.77
CA PRO A 14 -20.87 -27.59 -68.42
C PRO A 14 -19.93 -26.35 -68.39
N SER A 15 -18.79 -26.51 -67.71
CA SER A 15 -17.52 -25.73 -67.73
C SER A 15 -16.71 -26.00 -69.04
N PRO A 16 -15.45 -25.52 -69.25
CA PRO A 16 -14.68 -24.39 -68.69
C PRO A 16 -13.91 -23.54 -69.75
N ASP A 17 -13.31 -22.43 -69.28
CA ASP A 17 -11.99 -21.89 -69.66
C ASP A 17 -11.69 -20.94 -70.86
N LEU A 18 -10.91 -19.91 -70.45
CA LEU A 18 -9.89 -19.09 -71.13
C LEU A 18 -10.25 -18.02 -72.19
N GLY A 19 -10.02 -16.74 -71.82
CA GLY A 19 -10.03 -15.64 -72.80
C GLY A 19 -9.78 -14.19 -72.36
N ARG A 20 -8.88 -13.92 -71.40
CA ARG A 20 -8.03 -12.70 -71.24
C ARG A 20 -8.59 -11.28 -71.57
N ARG A 21 -8.78 -10.50 -70.49
CA ARG A 21 -8.53 -9.04 -70.27
C ARG A 21 -8.69 -8.04 -71.45
N ARG A 22 -9.55 -7.03 -71.23
CA ARG A 22 -9.24 -5.60 -71.44
C ARG A 22 -10.01 -4.70 -70.46
N GLN A 23 -9.41 -3.55 -70.14
CA GLN A 23 -9.66 -2.69 -68.98
C GLN A 23 -11.00 -1.95 -68.99
N ALA A 24 -11.51 -1.66 -67.80
CA ALA A 24 -12.32 -0.47 -67.53
C ALA A 24 -11.89 0.14 -66.18
N SER A 25 -11.48 1.40 -66.22
CA SER A 25 -11.18 2.23 -65.04
C SER A 25 -12.43 2.40 -64.16
N PRO A 26 -12.30 2.43 -62.83
CA PRO A 26 -13.29 3.05 -61.97
C PRO A 26 -12.93 4.53 -61.79
N ALA A 27 -13.85 5.39 -62.20
CA ALA A 27 -13.87 6.80 -61.83
C ALA A 27 -13.92 6.93 -60.30
N GLY A 28 -13.15 7.88 -59.79
CA GLY A 28 -13.11 8.23 -58.38
C GLY A 28 -14.45 8.75 -57.89
N VAL A 29 -14.88 8.21 -56.75
CA VAL A 29 -15.87 8.83 -55.88
C VAL A 29 -15.11 9.25 -54.64
N ASP A 30 -14.58 10.48 -54.66
CA ASP A 30 -14.20 11.21 -53.45
C ASP A 30 -15.49 11.55 -52.71
N ALA A 31 -15.97 10.61 -51.89
CA ALA A 31 -16.90 10.92 -50.81
C ALA A 31 -16.03 11.38 -49.63
N GLY A 32 -15.96 12.71 -49.46
CA GLY A 32 -15.28 13.34 -48.34
C GLY A 32 -15.79 12.79 -47.01
N VAL A 33 -14.95 11.99 -46.36
CA VAL A 33 -15.04 11.73 -44.93
C VAL A 33 -14.74 13.07 -44.24
N PRO A 34 -15.63 13.60 -43.39
CA PRO A 34 -15.30 14.75 -42.57
C PRO A 34 -14.11 14.39 -41.69
N ALA A 35 -13.07 15.21 -41.71
CA ALA A 35 -11.92 15.07 -40.84
C ALA A 35 -12.35 15.19 -39.37
N GLU A 36 -12.71 14.08 -38.75
CA GLU A 36 -12.84 13.97 -37.29
C GLU A 36 -11.45 14.13 -36.67
N ALA A 37 -11.39 14.91 -35.60
CA ALA A 37 -10.17 15.40 -34.96
C ALA A 37 -9.09 14.31 -34.82
N GLU A 38 -8.11 14.31 -35.72
CA GLU A 38 -6.88 13.53 -35.57
C GLU A 38 -6.27 13.91 -34.22
N ALA A 39 -6.23 12.97 -33.28
CA ALA A 39 -5.49 13.18 -32.05
C ALA A 39 -4.07 13.56 -32.44
N GLU A 40 -3.61 14.78 -32.09
CA GLU A 40 -2.29 15.29 -32.47
C GLU A 40 -1.19 14.37 -31.90
N GLU A 41 -0.82 13.34 -32.66
CA GLU A 41 0.30 12.46 -32.37
C GLU A 41 1.59 13.24 -32.66
N GLY A 42 2.38 13.49 -31.61
CA GLY A 42 3.53 14.39 -31.66
C GLY A 42 4.88 13.66 -31.51
N PRO A 43 5.97 14.20 -32.08
CA PRO A 43 7.32 13.76 -31.73
C PRO A 43 7.65 14.13 -30.28
N CYS A 44 8.46 13.30 -29.61
CA CYS A 44 8.94 13.57 -28.25
C CYS A 44 9.89 14.80 -28.23
N GLY A 45 9.57 15.85 -27.47
CA GLY A 45 10.41 17.06 -27.41
C GLY A 45 9.69 18.32 -26.91
N TRP A 46 10.41 19.44 -26.96
CA TRP A 46 9.89 20.76 -26.56
C TRP A 46 9.66 21.64 -27.78
N GLY A 47 8.38 21.81 -28.16
CA GLY A 47 8.02 22.61 -29.33
C GLY A 47 8.73 22.11 -30.58
N ARG A 48 9.69 22.90 -31.11
CA ARG A 48 10.47 22.55 -32.32
C ARG A 48 11.73 21.73 -32.04
N CYS A 49 12.12 21.55 -30.78
CA CYS A 49 13.32 20.80 -30.40
C CYS A 49 12.97 19.33 -30.12
N THR A 50 13.22 18.46 -31.09
CA THR A 50 12.90 17.01 -31.05
C THR A 50 14.17 16.16 -31.23
N PRO A 51 14.97 15.96 -30.17
CA PRO A 51 16.25 15.25 -30.29
C PRO A 51 16.06 13.76 -30.59
N LYS A 52 16.85 13.23 -31.53
CA LYS A 52 16.75 11.83 -32.01
C LYS A 52 16.90 10.79 -30.89
N ALA A 53 17.71 11.06 -29.87
CA ALA A 53 17.91 10.17 -28.73
C ALA A 53 16.62 9.99 -27.90
N LEU A 54 15.81 11.04 -27.72
CA LEU A 54 14.56 10.97 -26.95
C LEU A 54 13.42 10.32 -27.74
N GLN A 55 13.50 10.28 -29.07
CA GLN A 55 12.51 9.57 -29.89
C GLN A 55 12.56 8.06 -29.67
N LEU A 56 13.69 7.50 -29.22
CA LEU A 56 13.81 6.07 -28.92
C LEU A 56 12.87 5.63 -27.78
N CYS A 57 12.57 6.55 -26.86
CA CYS A 57 11.65 6.34 -25.75
C CYS A 57 10.21 6.76 -26.07
N ASN A 58 9.91 7.21 -27.30
CA ASN A 58 8.57 7.65 -27.71
C ASN A 58 7.64 6.46 -28.02
N ASN A 59 7.50 5.57 -27.05
CA ASN A 59 6.65 4.38 -27.10
C ASN A 59 6.06 4.09 -25.70
N PRO A 60 5.04 3.22 -25.60
CA PRO A 60 4.43 2.88 -24.32
C PRO A 60 5.40 2.28 -23.30
N GLU A 61 6.40 1.54 -23.76
CA GLU A 61 7.44 0.94 -22.93
C GLU A 61 8.34 2.00 -22.27
N GLY A 62 8.74 3.02 -23.03
CA GLY A 62 9.54 4.14 -22.53
C GLY A 62 8.76 4.98 -21.53
N TYR A 63 7.47 5.22 -21.79
CA TYR A 63 6.60 5.88 -20.82
C TYR A 63 6.43 5.03 -19.54
N LEU A 64 6.20 3.72 -19.67
CA LEU A 64 6.09 2.81 -18.53
C LEU A 64 7.36 2.82 -17.68
N ALA A 65 8.54 2.88 -18.29
CA ALA A 65 9.81 2.96 -17.56
C ALA A 65 9.91 4.26 -16.74
N ALA A 66 9.58 5.41 -17.34
CA ALA A 66 9.57 6.69 -16.64
C ALA A 66 8.52 6.73 -15.51
N TYR A 67 7.30 6.24 -15.79
CA TYR A 67 6.20 6.11 -14.83
C TYR A 67 6.61 5.23 -13.65
N SER A 68 7.17 4.05 -13.93
CA SER A 68 7.61 3.11 -12.90
C SER A 68 8.72 3.70 -12.04
N LEU A 69 9.67 4.41 -12.63
CA LEU A 69 10.75 5.05 -11.89
C LEU A 69 10.22 6.16 -10.96
N LEU A 70 9.27 6.97 -11.42
CA LEU A 70 8.61 7.97 -10.58
C LEU A 70 7.81 7.32 -9.45
N ALA A 71 7.10 6.23 -9.73
CA ALA A 71 6.36 5.47 -8.73
C ALA A 71 7.25 4.81 -7.67
N ILE A 72 8.43 4.31 -8.05
CA ILE A 72 9.45 3.82 -7.12
C ILE A 72 9.89 4.95 -6.19
N PHE A 73 10.25 6.12 -6.73
CA PHE A 73 10.71 7.23 -5.89
C PHE A 73 9.62 7.78 -4.97
N GLN A 74 8.38 7.88 -5.46
CA GLN A 74 7.23 8.21 -4.60
C GLN A 74 7.11 7.20 -3.46
N GLY A 75 7.21 5.90 -3.75
CA GLY A 75 7.15 4.84 -2.74
C GLY A 75 8.32 4.86 -1.76
N ILE A 76 9.55 5.14 -2.23
CA ILE A 76 10.75 5.32 -1.40
C ILE A 76 10.51 6.45 -0.39
N VAL A 77 10.08 7.61 -0.86
CA VAL A 77 9.94 8.80 -0.01
C VAL A 77 8.76 8.64 0.96
N VAL A 78 7.56 8.42 0.43
CA VAL A 78 6.31 8.49 1.22
C VAL A 78 6.15 7.28 2.13
N ASN A 79 6.30 6.08 1.57
CA ASN A 79 5.99 4.84 2.27
C ASN A 79 7.21 4.17 2.94
N GLY A 80 8.43 4.55 2.55
CA GLY A 80 9.68 4.05 3.13
C GLY A 80 10.34 5.04 4.10
N LEU A 81 10.95 6.09 3.56
CA LEU A 81 11.79 7.05 4.28
C LEU A 81 11.04 7.82 5.36
N ILE A 82 9.81 8.26 5.10
CA ILE A 82 9.02 8.97 6.13
C ILE A 82 8.71 8.02 7.28
N ASN A 83 8.14 6.85 6.99
CA ASN A 83 7.75 5.87 8.01
C ASN A 83 8.92 5.43 8.89
N ILE A 84 10.10 5.18 8.32
CA ILE A 84 11.28 4.80 9.12
C ILE A 84 11.85 5.98 9.92
N SER A 85 11.68 7.22 9.45
CA SER A 85 12.22 8.42 10.09
C SER A 85 11.34 8.97 11.23
N ILE A 86 10.07 8.55 11.35
CA ILE A 86 9.12 9.08 12.35
C ILE A 86 9.71 9.07 13.77
N SER A 87 10.25 7.93 14.22
CA SER A 87 10.79 7.82 15.59
C SER A 87 11.97 8.76 15.86
N THR A 88 12.78 9.05 14.83
CA THR A 88 13.91 9.98 14.93
C THR A 88 13.41 11.43 14.97
N ILE A 89 12.37 11.75 14.19
CA ILE A 89 11.72 13.06 14.18
C ILE A 89 11.02 13.34 15.51
N GLU A 90 10.29 12.36 16.07
CA GLU A 90 9.66 12.45 17.40
C GLU A 90 10.68 12.85 18.47
N LYS A 91 11.81 12.14 18.51
CA LYS A 91 12.88 12.39 19.48
C LYS A 91 13.59 13.72 19.24
N ARG A 92 13.87 14.11 17.99
CA ARG A 92 14.62 15.33 17.66
C ARG A 92 13.84 16.61 17.93
N TYR A 93 12.55 16.61 17.60
CA TYR A 93 11.67 17.78 17.63
C TYR A 93 10.68 17.79 18.79
N GLU A 94 10.81 16.84 19.72
CA GLU A 94 9.98 16.73 20.92
C GLU A 94 8.48 16.60 20.58
N LEU A 95 8.16 15.83 19.54
CA LEU A 95 6.81 15.64 19.05
C LEU A 95 6.16 14.40 19.68
N ASN A 96 4.88 14.53 20.02
CA ASN A 96 4.05 13.40 20.44
C ASN A 96 3.68 12.52 19.25
N SER A 97 3.47 11.21 19.49
CA SER A 97 3.10 10.26 18.43
C SER A 97 1.77 10.56 17.73
N SER A 98 0.86 11.30 18.38
CA SER A 98 -0.37 11.78 17.74
C SER A 98 -0.09 12.85 16.67
N LEU A 99 0.89 13.72 16.89
CA LEU A 99 1.27 14.79 15.97
C LEU A 99 2.09 14.23 14.79
N THR A 100 2.95 13.25 15.02
CA THR A 100 3.67 12.57 13.93
C THR A 100 2.75 11.65 13.13
N GLY A 101 1.72 11.08 13.74
CA GLY A 101 0.60 10.47 13.03
C GLY A 101 -0.09 11.44 12.06
N LEU A 102 -0.29 12.70 12.47
CA LEU A 102 -0.84 13.75 11.61
C LEU A 102 0.08 14.10 10.43
N ILE A 103 1.41 14.08 10.62
CA ILE A 103 2.39 14.22 9.52
C ILE A 103 2.16 13.13 8.48
N SER A 104 2.03 11.86 8.90
CA SER A 104 1.80 10.74 7.97
C SER A 104 0.47 10.89 7.23
N ALA A 105 -0.61 11.20 7.95
CA ALA A 105 -1.95 11.37 7.37
C ALA A 105 -2.09 12.57 6.41
N SER A 106 -1.20 13.58 6.51
CA SER A 106 -1.27 14.79 5.68
C SER A 106 -1.13 14.50 4.18
N TYR A 107 -0.36 13.47 3.81
CA TYR A 107 -0.27 12.99 2.42
C TYR A 107 -1.64 12.55 1.90
N ASP A 108 -2.34 11.72 2.67
CA ASP A 108 -3.65 11.16 2.30
C ASP A 108 -4.72 12.25 2.24
N ILE A 109 -4.66 13.26 3.12
CA ILE A 109 -5.56 14.41 3.10
C ILE A 109 -5.42 15.19 1.78
N ALA A 110 -4.19 15.55 1.39
CA ALA A 110 -3.94 16.24 0.13
C ALA A 110 -4.38 15.39 -1.07
N PHE A 111 -4.06 14.10 -1.07
CA PHE A 111 -4.45 13.18 -2.13
C PHE A 111 -5.98 13.10 -2.28
N CYS A 112 -6.71 12.92 -1.17
CA CYS A 112 -8.18 12.84 -1.19
C CYS A 112 -8.83 14.11 -1.73
N VAL A 113 -8.39 15.28 -1.26
CA VAL A 113 -8.97 16.58 -1.66
C VAL A 113 -8.72 16.87 -3.14
N LEU A 114 -7.52 16.56 -3.64
CA LEU A 114 -7.12 16.93 -4.99
C LEU A 114 -7.44 15.88 -6.04
N SER A 115 -7.68 14.62 -5.66
CA SER A 115 -7.94 13.52 -6.60
C SER A 115 -9.06 13.83 -7.60
N LEU A 116 -10.19 14.37 -7.13
CA LEU A 116 -11.30 14.74 -8.02
C LEU A 116 -10.95 15.89 -8.96
N PHE A 117 -10.29 16.92 -8.43
CA PHE A 117 -9.89 18.09 -9.21
C PHE A 117 -8.88 17.71 -10.30
N VAL A 118 -7.82 16.99 -9.92
CA VAL A 118 -6.76 16.56 -10.85
C VAL A 118 -7.30 15.56 -11.86
N SER A 119 -8.19 14.65 -11.48
CA SER A 119 -8.81 13.72 -12.43
C SER A 119 -9.66 14.47 -13.47
N PHE A 120 -10.53 15.40 -13.04
CA PHE A 120 -11.42 16.11 -13.95
C PHE A 120 -10.68 17.07 -14.91
N PHE A 121 -9.77 17.91 -14.39
CA PHE A 121 -9.05 18.89 -15.21
C PHE A 121 -7.84 18.28 -15.91
N GLY A 122 -7.16 17.33 -15.27
CA GLY A 122 -5.98 16.69 -15.80
C GLY A 122 -6.27 15.73 -16.95
N GLU A 123 -7.44 15.06 -16.94
CA GLU A 123 -7.83 14.13 -18.00
C GLU A 123 -8.02 14.84 -19.35
N ARG A 124 -8.52 16.09 -19.35
CA ARG A 124 -8.67 16.94 -20.54
C ARG A 124 -7.37 17.63 -20.97
N GLY A 125 -6.41 17.69 -20.06
CA GLY A 125 -5.14 18.34 -20.25
C GLY A 125 -4.12 17.46 -20.97
N HIS A 126 -2.86 17.90 -20.92
CA HIS A 126 -1.73 17.14 -21.44
C HIS A 126 -1.19 16.21 -20.34
N LYS A 127 -1.67 14.96 -20.26
CA LYS A 127 -1.41 14.05 -19.13
C LYS A 127 0.08 13.91 -18.75
N PRO A 128 1.03 13.74 -19.69
CA PRO A 128 2.46 13.70 -19.33
C PRO A 128 3.00 14.98 -18.68
N ARG A 129 2.49 16.17 -19.03
CA ARG A 129 2.89 17.43 -18.38
C ARG A 129 2.38 17.54 -16.95
N TRP A 130 1.21 16.95 -16.65
CA TRP A 130 0.75 16.79 -15.27
C TRP A 130 1.63 15.83 -14.47
N LEU A 131 2.24 14.82 -15.12
CA LEU A 131 3.28 14.00 -14.47
C LEU A 131 4.63 14.72 -14.31
N ALA A 132 4.98 15.66 -15.19
CA ALA A 132 6.12 16.54 -14.93
C ALA A 132 5.87 17.43 -13.69
N PHE A 133 4.65 17.95 -13.54
CA PHE A 133 4.22 18.67 -12.34
C PHE A 133 4.21 17.75 -11.09
N SER A 134 3.77 16.50 -11.24
CA SER A 134 3.87 15.47 -10.20
C SER A 134 5.30 15.31 -9.69
N ALA A 135 6.26 15.09 -10.59
CA ALA A 135 7.66 14.93 -10.24
C ALA A 135 8.23 16.20 -9.58
N PHE A 136 7.89 17.38 -10.08
CA PHE A 136 8.29 18.64 -9.46
C PHE A 136 7.81 18.74 -8.01
N MET A 137 6.52 18.49 -7.76
CA MET A 137 5.91 18.56 -6.42
C MET A 137 6.42 17.47 -5.49
N LEU A 138 6.65 16.25 -5.97
CA LEU A 138 7.25 15.17 -5.18
C LEU A 138 8.68 15.52 -4.74
N GLY A 139 9.50 16.07 -5.64
CA GLY A 139 10.84 16.52 -5.29
C GLY A 139 10.80 17.70 -4.31
N LEU A 140 9.96 18.71 -4.57
CA LEU A 140 9.81 19.88 -3.69
C LEU A 140 9.34 19.48 -2.28
N GLY A 141 8.39 18.54 -2.19
CA GLY A 141 7.95 17.98 -0.91
C GLY A 141 9.07 17.26 -0.17
N SER A 142 9.88 16.45 -0.86
CA SER A 142 11.07 15.79 -0.28
C SER A 142 12.10 16.81 0.24
N LEU A 143 12.36 17.87 -0.53
CA LEU A 143 13.24 18.96 -0.10
C LEU A 143 12.69 19.65 1.15
N ILE A 144 11.43 20.08 1.14
CA ILE A 144 10.79 20.75 2.28
C ILE A 144 10.80 19.86 3.52
N PHE A 145 10.55 18.56 3.36
CA PHE A 145 10.60 17.61 4.48
C PHE A 145 12.00 17.52 5.12
N SER A 146 13.07 17.72 4.34
CA SER A 146 14.46 17.74 4.85
C SER A 146 14.88 19.06 5.49
N LEU A 147 14.19 20.18 5.19
CA LEU A 147 14.58 21.53 5.64
C LEU A 147 14.73 21.69 7.16
N PRO A 148 13.87 21.11 8.02
CA PRO A 148 13.99 21.27 9.47
C PRO A 148 15.37 20.90 10.02
N HIS A 149 16.07 19.94 9.41
CA HIS A 149 17.42 19.58 9.85
C HIS A 149 18.40 20.76 9.71
N PHE A 150 18.35 21.49 8.59
CA PHE A 150 19.26 22.60 8.31
C PHE A 150 18.94 23.87 9.12
N SER A 151 17.68 24.04 9.54
CA SER A 151 17.23 25.25 10.26
C SER A 151 17.16 25.09 11.78
N SER A 152 17.05 23.86 12.32
CA SER A 152 16.83 23.61 13.75
C SER A 152 18.09 23.63 14.63
N GLY A 153 19.26 23.92 14.06
CA GLY A 153 20.54 23.94 14.75
C GLY A 153 21.09 22.54 15.08
N LYS A 154 22.34 22.48 15.55
CA LYS A 154 23.06 21.24 15.85
C LYS A 154 22.41 20.48 17.02
N TYR A 155 22.38 19.16 16.94
CA TYR A 155 21.86 18.32 18.02
C TYR A 155 22.96 18.06 19.05
N HIS A 156 22.80 18.62 20.26
CA HIS A 156 23.76 18.41 21.34
C HIS A 156 23.40 17.18 22.18
N TYR A 157 24.24 16.16 22.10
CA TYR A 157 24.17 14.96 22.93
C TYR A 157 24.37 15.31 24.41
N GLY A 158 23.40 14.96 25.28
CA GLY A 158 23.59 14.98 26.74
C GLY A 158 23.28 16.28 27.50
N ALA A 159 22.72 17.33 26.88
CA ALA A 159 22.44 18.62 27.55
C ALA A 159 21.47 18.55 28.77
N LYS A 160 20.85 17.40 29.06
CA LYS A 160 20.05 17.18 30.28
C LYS A 160 20.84 16.64 31.49
N LEU A 161 22.15 16.37 31.36
CA LEU A 161 22.94 15.70 32.41
C LEU A 161 24.07 16.52 33.04
N GLU A 162 24.29 17.77 32.62
CA GLU A 162 25.12 18.72 33.40
C GLU A 162 24.30 19.53 34.41
N ALA A 163 23.29 18.90 35.01
CA ALA A 163 22.73 19.35 36.28
C ALA A 163 23.42 18.54 37.39
N SER A 164 24.67 18.91 37.69
CA SER A 164 25.33 18.42 38.90
C SER A 164 24.54 18.88 40.12
N SER A 165 24.05 17.92 40.91
CA SER A 165 23.81 18.02 42.35
C SER A 165 23.35 19.39 42.89
N ALA A 166 22.20 19.89 42.45
CA ALA A 166 21.47 20.95 43.15
C ALA A 166 19.97 20.74 42.96
N ASN A 167 19.24 20.85 44.07
CA ASN A 167 17.80 20.62 44.22
C ASN A 167 16.96 20.91 42.96
N PHE A 168 16.30 19.87 42.45
CA PHE A 168 15.39 19.96 41.31
C PHE A 168 14.10 20.69 41.72
N THR A 169 14.11 22.01 41.65
CA THR A 169 12.87 22.76 41.40
C THR A 169 12.60 22.71 39.91
N CYS A 170 11.50 22.06 39.50
CA CYS A 170 10.98 22.13 38.13
C CYS A 170 10.56 23.58 37.83
N ASN A 171 11.52 24.41 37.47
CA ASN A 171 11.22 25.69 36.88
C ASN A 171 10.76 25.41 35.44
N ALA A 172 9.58 25.91 35.06
CA ALA A 172 9.05 25.78 33.72
C ALA A 172 9.91 26.59 32.74
N SER A 173 11.04 26.00 32.32
CA SER A 173 11.98 26.60 31.39
C SER A 173 11.34 26.78 30.02
N THR A 174 11.34 28.02 29.52
CA THR A 174 11.25 28.46 28.10
C THR A 174 10.68 27.44 27.11
N LYS A 175 9.47 27.70 26.59
CA LYS A 175 8.87 26.92 25.50
C LYS A 175 9.87 26.75 24.34
N SER A 176 10.35 25.53 24.15
CA SER A 176 11.16 25.09 23.01
C SER A 176 10.43 25.44 21.71
N SER A 177 11.11 26.06 20.74
CA SER A 177 10.52 26.36 19.42
C SER A 177 10.57 25.16 18.47
N LEU A 178 11.21 24.06 18.87
CA LEU A 178 11.41 22.86 18.05
C LEU A 178 10.10 22.19 17.60
N PRO A 179 9.04 22.11 18.43
CA PRO A 179 7.76 21.54 17.99
C PRO A 179 7.11 22.30 16.82
N ASN A 180 7.45 23.59 16.60
CA ASN A 180 6.90 24.37 15.48
C ASN A 180 7.33 23.84 14.10
N TYR A 181 8.42 23.05 14.02
CA TYR A 181 8.83 22.38 12.79
C TYR A 181 7.82 21.34 12.29
N LEU A 182 6.84 20.94 13.13
CA LEU A 182 5.69 20.14 12.74
C LEU A 182 5.01 20.67 11.46
N TYR A 183 4.80 21.99 11.36
CA TYR A 183 4.12 22.60 10.22
C TYR A 183 4.93 22.46 8.92
N VAL A 184 6.25 22.44 9.00
CA VAL A 184 7.13 22.23 7.84
C VAL A 184 7.03 20.78 7.36
N PHE A 185 6.99 19.81 8.27
CA PHE A 185 6.77 18.41 7.91
C PHE A 185 5.38 18.17 7.30
N ILE A 186 4.33 18.79 7.85
CA ILE A 186 2.98 18.75 7.29
C ILE A 186 2.98 19.36 5.88
N LEU A 187 3.60 20.52 5.68
CA LEU A 187 3.71 21.14 4.36
C LEU A 187 4.43 20.24 3.35
N GLY A 188 5.54 19.62 3.77
CA GLY A 188 6.26 18.64 2.93
C GLY A 188 5.37 17.48 2.51
N GLN A 189 4.60 16.90 3.44
CA GLN A 189 3.67 15.80 3.16
C GLN A 189 2.48 16.21 2.28
N LEU A 190 1.94 17.41 2.47
CA LEU A 190 0.89 17.94 1.59
C LEU A 190 1.39 18.07 0.14
N LEU A 191 2.62 18.57 -0.05
CA LEU A 191 3.23 18.68 -1.38
C LEU A 191 3.51 17.31 -2.01
N LEU A 192 3.96 16.35 -1.20
CA LEU A 192 4.10 14.96 -1.66
C LEU A 192 2.74 14.38 -2.08
N GLY A 193 1.65 14.68 -1.35
CA GLY A 193 0.29 14.27 -1.71
C GLY A 193 -0.24 14.93 -2.99
N ILE A 194 0.02 16.23 -3.16
CA ILE A 194 -0.26 16.97 -4.42
C ILE A 194 0.45 16.29 -5.59
N GLY A 195 1.72 15.92 -5.43
CA GLY A 195 2.49 15.23 -6.45
C GLY A 195 2.02 13.79 -6.69
N GLY A 196 1.67 13.04 -5.64
CA GLY A 196 1.20 11.66 -5.75
C GLY A 196 -0.14 11.51 -6.47
N THR A 197 -0.99 12.53 -6.43
CA THR A 197 -2.33 12.52 -7.04
C THR A 197 -2.31 12.22 -8.55
N PRO A 198 -1.72 13.08 -9.41
CA PRO A 198 -1.67 12.85 -10.86
C PRO A 198 -0.90 11.58 -11.25
N LEU A 199 0.05 11.12 -10.43
CA LEU A 199 0.78 9.87 -10.67
C LEU A 199 -0.19 8.69 -10.74
N TYR A 200 -1.02 8.48 -9.72
CA TYR A 200 -1.89 7.31 -9.65
C TYR A 200 -3.19 7.47 -10.45
N THR A 201 -3.63 8.70 -10.75
CA THR A 201 -4.86 8.95 -11.54
C THR A 201 -4.57 9.09 -13.02
N LEU A 202 -3.81 10.12 -13.42
CA LEU A 202 -3.54 10.44 -14.82
C LEU A 202 -2.48 9.52 -15.42
N GLY A 203 -1.50 9.10 -14.62
CA GLY A 203 -0.43 8.24 -15.07
C GLY A 203 -0.93 6.89 -15.54
N THR A 204 -1.85 6.28 -14.76
CA THR A 204 -2.49 5.00 -15.09
C THR A 204 -3.49 5.14 -16.25
N ALA A 205 -4.27 6.23 -16.29
CA ALA A 205 -5.17 6.52 -17.40
C ALA A 205 -4.42 6.69 -18.73
N PHE A 206 -3.26 7.37 -18.72
CA PHE A 206 -2.44 7.52 -19.93
C PHE A 206 -1.88 6.18 -20.44
N ILE A 207 -1.50 5.28 -19.53
CA ILE A 207 -1.10 3.91 -19.90
C ILE A 207 -2.27 3.20 -20.58
N ASP A 208 -3.46 3.21 -19.97
CA ASP A 208 -4.61 2.54 -20.55
C ASP A 208 -4.93 3.08 -21.94
N ASP A 209 -4.93 4.40 -22.12
CA ASP A 209 -5.22 5.04 -23.41
C ASP A 209 -4.21 4.68 -24.50
N SER A 210 -2.93 4.54 -24.13
CA SER A 210 -1.82 4.41 -25.10
C SER A 210 -1.53 2.98 -25.53
N VAL A 211 -2.18 1.98 -24.93
CA VAL A 211 -1.95 0.56 -25.24
C VAL A 211 -3.25 -0.17 -25.57
N PRO A 212 -3.20 -1.25 -26.37
CA PRO A 212 -4.37 -2.08 -26.65
C PRO A 212 -5.03 -2.61 -25.36
N THR A 213 -6.35 -2.79 -25.39
CA THR A 213 -7.17 -3.26 -24.25
C THR A 213 -6.56 -4.49 -23.60
N HIS A 214 -6.15 -5.48 -24.38
CA HIS A 214 -5.57 -6.70 -23.85
C HIS A 214 -4.18 -6.50 -23.21
N LYS A 215 -3.42 -5.46 -23.55
CA LYS A 215 -2.08 -5.21 -22.97
C LYS A 215 -2.09 -4.22 -21.81
N SER A 216 -3.14 -3.41 -21.67
CA SER A 216 -3.25 -2.40 -20.60
C SER A 216 -3.07 -2.96 -19.19
N SER A 217 -3.72 -4.10 -18.89
CA SER A 217 -3.61 -4.75 -17.58
C SER A 217 -2.18 -5.13 -17.20
N LEU A 218 -1.37 -5.56 -18.17
CA LEU A 218 0.03 -5.90 -17.93
C LEU A 218 0.85 -4.66 -17.55
N TYR A 219 0.68 -3.56 -18.29
CA TYR A 219 1.43 -2.33 -18.05
C TYR A 219 1.05 -1.68 -16.72
N ILE A 220 -0.26 -1.63 -16.41
CA ILE A 220 -0.76 -1.14 -15.11
C ILE A 220 -0.23 -2.02 -13.97
N GLY A 221 -0.27 -3.35 -14.13
CA GLY A 221 0.24 -4.30 -13.14
C GLY A 221 1.73 -4.14 -12.87
N ILE A 222 2.56 -3.96 -13.91
CA ILE A 222 3.99 -3.64 -13.76
C ILE A 222 4.18 -2.32 -13.02
N GLY A 223 3.46 -1.27 -13.43
CA GLY A 223 3.57 0.04 -12.79
C GLY A 223 3.26 0.02 -11.28
N TYR A 224 2.19 -0.65 -10.88
CA TYR A 224 1.86 -0.82 -9.45
C TYR A 224 2.84 -1.72 -8.71
N ALA A 225 3.34 -2.79 -9.33
CA ALA A 225 4.38 -3.64 -8.74
C ALA A 225 5.66 -2.83 -8.45
N MET A 226 6.08 -1.94 -9.37
CA MET A 226 7.23 -1.08 -9.15
C MET A 226 7.00 -0.06 -8.01
N SER A 227 5.77 0.43 -7.85
CA SER A 227 5.43 1.30 -6.70
C SER A 227 5.57 0.60 -5.34
N LEU A 228 5.33 -0.72 -5.29
CA LEU A 228 5.49 -1.55 -4.08
C LEU A 228 6.97 -1.82 -3.76
N LEU A 229 7.83 -1.83 -4.77
CA LEU A 229 9.29 -1.98 -4.60
C LEU A 229 9.91 -0.74 -3.91
N GLY A 230 9.34 0.45 -4.15
CA GLY A 230 9.80 1.71 -3.58
C GLY A 230 9.94 1.70 -2.05
N PRO A 231 8.89 1.37 -1.28
CA PRO A 231 8.98 1.27 0.18
C PRO A 231 10.11 0.36 0.65
N ALA A 232 10.34 -0.80 0.02
CA ALA A 232 11.43 -1.71 0.39
C ALA A 232 12.80 -1.03 0.32
N ILE A 233 13.04 -0.35 -0.82
CA ILE A 233 14.27 0.40 -1.06
C ILE A 233 14.39 1.53 -0.03
N GLY A 234 13.31 2.24 0.26
CA GLY A 234 13.28 3.31 1.27
C GLY A 234 13.58 2.82 2.69
N TYR A 235 13.01 1.70 3.13
CA TYR A 235 13.32 1.11 4.44
C TYR A 235 14.77 0.65 4.54
N VAL A 236 15.33 0.02 3.51
CA VAL A 236 16.72 -0.42 3.50
C VAL A 236 17.69 0.77 3.49
N LEU A 237 17.49 1.73 2.58
CA LEU A 237 18.32 2.93 2.50
C LEU A 237 18.22 3.78 3.77
N GLY A 238 17.00 4.02 4.26
CA GLY A 238 16.76 4.74 5.50
C GLY A 238 17.40 4.03 6.70
N GLY A 239 17.29 2.70 6.78
CA GLY A 239 17.86 1.92 7.88
C GLY A 239 19.37 2.01 7.95
N GLN A 240 20.05 1.98 6.80
CA GLN A 240 21.50 2.21 6.73
C GLN A 240 21.87 3.65 7.08
N LEU A 241 21.12 4.65 6.61
CA LEU A 241 21.41 6.05 6.93
C LEU A 241 21.11 6.40 8.39
N LEU A 242 20.29 5.61 9.08
CA LEU A 242 20.06 5.78 10.51
C LEU A 242 21.26 5.33 11.38
N THR A 243 22.17 4.52 10.85
CA THR A 243 23.40 4.14 11.56
C THR A 243 24.47 5.24 11.52
N VAL A 244 24.32 6.22 10.63
CA VAL A 244 25.18 7.40 10.53
C VAL A 244 24.64 8.49 11.45
N TYR A 245 25.50 9.12 12.26
CA TYR A 245 25.07 10.17 13.18
C TYR A 245 24.49 11.38 12.45
N ILE A 246 23.44 11.98 13.02
CA ILE A 246 22.71 13.11 12.42
C ILE A 246 23.61 14.30 12.03
N ASP A 247 24.64 14.59 12.82
CA ASP A 247 25.62 15.66 12.58
C ASP A 247 26.98 15.05 12.18
N ILE A 248 27.20 14.84 10.87
CA ILE A 248 28.37 14.16 10.28
C ILE A 248 29.73 14.76 10.72
N GLN A 249 29.73 16.01 11.19
CA GLN A 249 30.93 16.76 11.58
C GLN A 249 31.45 16.44 12.99
N ILE A 250 30.70 15.69 13.80
CA ILE A 250 31.09 15.34 15.18
C ILE A 250 31.77 13.96 15.15
N PRO A 251 33.04 13.83 15.59
CA PRO A 251 33.75 12.55 15.52
C PRO A 251 33.05 11.48 16.35
N GLU A 252 32.87 10.32 15.70
CA GLU A 252 32.14 9.17 16.19
C GLU A 252 32.82 8.58 17.45
N ARG A 253 32.11 8.57 18.59
CA ARG A 253 32.56 7.84 19.78
C ARG A 253 31.94 6.45 19.75
N GLN A 254 32.78 5.43 19.57
CA GLN A 254 32.42 4.06 19.21
C GLN A 254 31.46 3.33 20.18
N ASP A 255 31.26 3.85 21.41
CA ASP A 255 30.34 3.30 22.43
C ASP A 255 28.87 3.81 22.35
N THR A 256 28.52 4.68 21.38
CA THR A 256 27.24 5.44 21.42
C THR A 256 26.11 4.94 20.51
N THR A 257 26.33 3.98 19.61
CA THR A 257 25.29 3.47 18.68
C THR A 257 24.15 2.72 19.36
N ASN A 258 24.36 2.21 20.58
CA ASN A 258 23.34 1.53 21.39
C ASN A 258 22.61 2.47 22.37
N ASP A 259 22.91 3.78 22.38
CA ASP A 259 22.22 4.74 23.23
C ASP A 259 20.83 5.09 22.63
N PRO A 260 19.72 5.00 23.40
CA PRO A 260 18.40 5.40 22.94
C PRO A 260 18.28 6.86 22.46
N ARG A 261 19.26 7.72 22.75
CA ARG A 261 19.37 9.14 22.33
C ARG A 261 20.09 9.32 21.00
N TRP A 262 20.59 8.26 20.39
CA TRP A 262 21.14 8.29 19.03
C TRP A 262 20.06 8.69 18.03
N LEU A 263 20.41 9.64 17.14
CA LEU A 263 19.57 10.08 16.05
C LEU A 263 20.36 9.92 14.76
N GLY A 264 19.76 9.22 13.80
CA GLY A 264 20.40 8.94 12.52
C GLY A 264 20.24 10.05 11.48
N ALA A 265 21.06 10.05 10.44
CA ALA A 265 21.09 11.05 9.38
C ALA A 265 19.97 10.88 8.33
N TRP A 266 18.72 10.92 8.78
CA TRP A 266 17.52 10.69 7.96
C TRP A 266 17.38 11.64 6.76
N TRP A 267 17.84 12.88 6.87
CA TRP A 267 17.68 13.93 5.86
C TRP A 267 18.42 13.66 4.54
N ILE A 268 19.51 12.89 4.57
CA ILE A 268 20.37 12.63 3.39
C ILE A 268 19.57 11.95 2.27
N ALA A 269 18.75 10.96 2.63
CA ALA A 269 17.94 10.23 1.66
C ALA A 269 16.93 11.14 0.97
N PHE A 270 16.30 12.06 1.71
CA PHE A 270 15.32 13.00 1.16
C PHE A 270 15.96 13.98 0.18
N VAL A 271 17.19 14.45 0.47
CA VAL A 271 17.95 15.30 -0.45
C VAL A 271 18.37 14.54 -1.71
N ALA A 272 18.82 13.29 -1.57
CA ALA A 272 19.16 12.44 -2.72
C ALA A 272 17.93 12.16 -3.60
N CYS A 273 16.79 11.82 -3.00
CA CYS A 273 15.53 11.61 -3.71
C CYS A 273 15.04 12.89 -4.39
N PHE A 274 15.22 14.06 -3.79
CA PHE A 274 14.88 15.34 -4.42
C PHE A 274 15.58 15.51 -5.77
N PHE A 275 16.91 15.36 -5.82
CA PHE A 275 17.66 15.48 -7.07
C PHE A 275 17.24 14.40 -8.07
N ALA A 276 17.09 13.15 -7.62
CA ALA A 276 16.74 12.03 -8.50
C ALA A 276 15.34 12.17 -9.13
N ILE A 277 14.34 12.62 -8.35
CA ILE A 277 12.98 12.84 -8.84
C ILE A 277 12.95 14.00 -9.84
N TRP A 278 13.71 15.08 -9.60
CA TRP A 278 13.74 16.22 -10.50
C TRP A 278 14.36 15.91 -11.87
N LEU A 279 15.26 14.93 -11.95
CA LEU A 279 15.73 14.42 -13.24
C LEU A 279 14.59 13.82 -14.09
N LEU A 280 13.51 13.34 -13.46
CA LEU A 280 12.34 12.79 -14.16
C LEU A 280 11.39 13.85 -14.73
N ILE A 281 11.54 15.13 -14.35
CA ILE A 281 10.77 16.21 -14.97
C ILE A 281 11.04 16.26 -16.48
N ILE A 282 12.31 16.04 -16.86
CA ILE A 282 12.77 16.05 -18.26
C ILE A 282 11.97 15.05 -19.11
N PRO A 283 12.03 13.72 -18.87
CA PRO A 283 11.32 12.76 -19.72
C PRO A 283 9.80 13.02 -19.77
N PHE A 284 9.14 13.33 -18.64
CA PHE A 284 7.70 13.63 -18.65
C PHE A 284 7.33 14.92 -19.39
N SER A 285 8.21 15.91 -19.39
CA SER A 285 7.99 17.14 -20.16
C SER A 285 8.17 16.97 -21.66
N CYS A 286 8.92 15.94 -22.09
CA CYS A 286 9.20 15.63 -23.48
C CYS A 286 8.11 14.76 -24.14
N PHE A 287 7.45 13.89 -23.38
CA PHE A 287 6.42 13.00 -23.94
C PHE A 287 5.28 13.81 -24.61
N PRO A 288 4.81 13.39 -25.80
CA PRO A 288 3.71 14.05 -26.50
C PRO A 288 2.37 13.84 -25.80
N LYS A 289 1.33 14.59 -26.22
CA LYS A 289 -0.01 14.48 -25.64
C LYS A 289 -0.63 13.09 -25.85
N HIS A 290 -0.36 12.50 -26.99
CA HIS A 290 -0.72 11.13 -27.35
C HIS A 290 0.52 10.47 -27.96
N LEU A 291 0.79 9.21 -27.57
CA LEU A 291 1.90 8.43 -28.12
C LEU A 291 1.59 8.03 -29.58
N PRO A 292 2.61 7.80 -30.43
CA PRO A 292 2.39 7.38 -31.81
C PRO A 292 1.60 6.05 -31.86
N GLY A 293 0.55 6.01 -32.68
CA GLY A 293 -0.36 4.87 -32.81
C GLY A 293 -1.51 4.84 -31.78
N THR A 294 -1.57 5.81 -30.86
CA THR A 294 -2.67 5.92 -29.88
C THR A 294 -4.00 6.20 -30.59
N ALA A 295 -4.02 7.03 -31.64
CA ALA A 295 -5.25 7.34 -32.37
C ALA A 295 -5.86 6.09 -33.00
N LYS A 296 -5.03 5.21 -33.56
CA LYS A 296 -5.47 3.92 -34.12
C LYS A 296 -5.99 2.97 -33.03
N ILE A 297 -5.31 2.90 -31.88
CA ILE A 297 -5.74 2.07 -30.74
C ILE A 297 -7.07 2.57 -30.16
N GLN A 298 -7.24 3.89 -30.06
CA GLN A 298 -8.49 4.50 -29.62
C GLN A 298 -9.59 4.21 -30.63
N ALA A 299 -9.35 4.42 -31.92
CA ALA A 299 -10.31 4.07 -32.96
C ALA A 299 -10.69 2.58 -32.94
N GLU A 300 -9.76 1.67 -32.65
CA GLU A 300 -10.01 0.23 -32.48
C GLU A 300 -10.86 -0.08 -31.23
N LYS A 301 -10.54 0.54 -30.09
CA LYS A 301 -11.36 0.44 -28.86
C LYS A 301 -12.78 0.92 -29.11
N ILE A 302 -12.92 2.03 -29.84
CA ILE A 302 -14.21 2.63 -30.14
C ILE A 302 -14.93 1.79 -31.22
N SER A 303 -14.23 1.18 -32.18
CA SER A 303 -14.78 0.32 -33.24
C SER A 303 -15.18 -1.09 -32.81
N GLU A 304 -14.47 -1.71 -31.86
CA GLU A 304 -14.97 -2.87 -31.11
C GLU A 304 -16.32 -2.56 -30.44
N THR A 305 -16.60 -1.28 -30.21
CA THR A 305 -17.87 -0.78 -29.71
C THR A 305 -18.83 -0.28 -30.82
N HIS A 306 -18.39 -0.18 -32.08
CA HIS A 306 -19.19 0.31 -33.22
C HIS A 306 -19.87 -0.79 -34.03
N ASN A 307 -19.63 -2.06 -33.72
CA ASN A 307 -20.45 -3.16 -34.27
C ASN A 307 -21.95 -3.07 -33.92
N ASP A 308 -22.36 -2.12 -33.05
CA ASP A 308 -23.77 -1.82 -32.70
C ASP A 308 -24.27 -0.41 -33.15
N GLY A 309 -23.65 0.20 -34.18
CA GLY A 309 -24.24 1.33 -34.92
C GLY A 309 -24.61 2.55 -34.06
N SER A 310 -23.65 3.13 -33.34
CA SER A 310 -23.92 4.16 -32.32
C SER A 310 -22.94 5.34 -32.32
N GLU A 311 -22.45 5.80 -33.47
CA GLU A 311 -21.59 6.99 -33.53
C GLU A 311 -22.32 8.33 -33.32
N ALA A 312 -23.61 8.45 -33.67
CA ALA A 312 -24.30 9.74 -33.57
C ALA A 312 -24.62 10.22 -32.13
N LEU A 313 -24.10 9.56 -31.08
CA LEU A 313 -24.62 9.68 -29.71
C LEU A 313 -23.66 10.07 -28.59
N VAL A 314 -22.35 9.95 -28.82
CA VAL A 314 -21.37 10.46 -27.85
C VAL A 314 -21.29 11.99 -27.93
N GLU A 315 -21.59 12.59 -29.09
CA GLU A 315 -21.76 14.04 -29.18
C GLU A 315 -23.02 14.54 -28.46
N THR A 316 -24.09 13.75 -28.36
CA THR A 316 -25.39 14.23 -27.85
C THR A 316 -25.63 14.01 -26.35
N LYS A 317 -24.91 13.11 -25.66
CA LYS A 317 -25.00 12.98 -24.19
C LYS A 317 -23.78 13.54 -23.48
N ASN A 318 -23.92 14.76 -22.95
CA ASN A 318 -22.95 15.53 -22.16
C ASN A 318 -22.51 14.88 -20.82
N ILE A 319 -22.51 13.56 -20.67
CA ILE A 319 -22.12 12.89 -19.43
C ILE A 319 -20.59 12.93 -19.30
N GLY A 320 -20.09 13.55 -18.23
CA GLY A 320 -18.65 13.71 -17.96
C GLY A 320 -18.07 15.06 -18.43
N LYS A 321 -18.88 15.91 -19.08
CA LYS A 321 -18.48 17.28 -19.40
C LYS A 321 -18.65 18.23 -18.19
N SER A 322 -19.54 17.90 -17.25
CA SER A 322 -19.84 18.74 -16.08
C SER A 322 -19.53 18.04 -14.76
N PHE A 323 -19.02 18.81 -13.78
CA PHE A 323 -18.80 18.33 -12.40
C PHE A 323 -20.12 17.87 -11.73
N LYS A 324 -21.26 18.30 -12.27
CA LYS A 324 -22.61 17.92 -11.81
C LYS A 324 -22.98 16.46 -12.11
N ASP A 325 -22.23 15.78 -12.98
CA ASP A 325 -22.47 14.38 -13.34
C ASP A 325 -21.82 13.40 -12.34
N PHE A 326 -20.90 13.89 -11.49
CA PHE A 326 -20.17 13.06 -10.52
C PHE A 326 -21.07 12.38 -9.47
N PRO A 327 -22.05 13.06 -8.85
CA PRO A 327 -23.00 12.39 -7.95
C PRO A 327 -23.80 11.27 -8.63
N MET A 328 -24.10 11.40 -9.92
CA MET A 328 -24.81 10.36 -10.68
C MET A 328 -23.94 9.12 -10.90
N ALA A 329 -22.63 9.28 -11.04
CA ALA A 329 -21.69 8.15 -11.06
C ALA A 329 -21.58 7.45 -9.70
N LEU A 330 -21.62 8.21 -8.59
CA LEU A 330 -21.63 7.67 -7.22
C LEU A 330 -22.89 6.86 -6.89
N LEU A 331 -23.99 7.11 -7.61
CA LEU A 331 -25.24 6.37 -7.42
C LEU A 331 -25.28 5.04 -8.20
N ASN A 332 -24.27 4.72 -9.00
CA ASN A 332 -24.25 3.46 -9.72
C ASN A 332 -23.79 2.29 -8.83
N PRO A 333 -24.62 1.24 -8.67
CA PRO A 333 -24.33 0.13 -7.78
C PRO A 333 -23.13 -0.73 -8.21
N VAL A 334 -22.81 -0.83 -9.51
CA VAL A 334 -21.64 -1.58 -10.02
C VAL A 334 -20.37 -0.88 -9.60
N LEU A 335 -20.27 0.42 -9.90
CA LEU A 335 -19.09 1.21 -9.63
C LEU A 335 -18.83 1.30 -8.12
N MET A 336 -19.88 1.54 -7.32
CA MET A 336 -19.75 1.55 -5.86
C MET A 336 -19.32 0.20 -5.31
N SER A 337 -19.84 -0.91 -5.83
CA SER A 337 -19.42 -2.25 -5.40
C SER A 337 -17.93 -2.50 -5.67
N LEU A 338 -17.43 -2.10 -6.85
CA LEU A 338 -16.01 -2.23 -7.20
C LEU A 338 -15.11 -1.33 -6.33
N ILE A 339 -15.55 -0.10 -6.02
CA ILE A 339 -14.82 0.81 -5.13
C ILE A 339 -14.78 0.27 -3.71
N ILE A 340 -15.89 -0.26 -3.19
CA ILE A 340 -15.95 -0.89 -1.86
C ILE A 340 -15.03 -2.11 -1.81
N ALA A 341 -15.04 -2.95 -2.84
CA ALA A 341 -14.14 -4.10 -2.94
C ALA A 341 -12.66 -3.65 -2.92
N SER A 342 -12.28 -2.69 -3.77
CA SER A 342 -10.92 -2.12 -3.80
C SER A 342 -10.50 -1.55 -2.45
N SER A 343 -11.41 -0.86 -1.76
CA SER A 343 -11.14 -0.24 -0.46
C SER A 343 -10.95 -1.29 0.64
N SER A 344 -11.74 -2.38 0.60
CA SER A 344 -11.60 -3.51 1.52
C SER A 344 -10.24 -4.21 1.34
N GLU A 345 -9.82 -4.45 0.09
CA GLU A 345 -8.51 -5.04 -0.21
C GLU A 345 -7.36 -4.14 0.27
N ALA A 346 -7.46 -2.83 0.06
CA ALA A 346 -6.48 -1.86 0.56
C ALA A 346 -6.41 -1.84 2.10
N LEU A 347 -7.55 -1.96 2.79
CA LEU A 347 -7.60 -2.06 4.25
C LEU A 347 -6.91 -3.32 4.77
N VAL A 348 -7.13 -4.46 4.13
CA VAL A 348 -6.46 -5.72 4.48
C VAL A 348 -4.95 -5.60 4.25
N ALA A 349 -4.52 -5.07 3.11
CA ALA A 349 -3.11 -4.89 2.78
C ALA A 349 -2.39 -3.97 3.78
N THR A 350 -2.99 -2.83 4.13
CA THR A 350 -2.42 -1.87 5.11
C THR A 350 -2.41 -2.44 6.53
N GLY A 351 -3.46 -3.17 6.92
CA GLY A 351 -3.53 -3.88 8.19
C GLY A 351 -2.41 -4.91 8.32
N PHE A 352 -2.21 -5.75 7.30
CA PHE A 352 -1.11 -6.70 7.29
C PHE A 352 0.27 -6.03 7.29
N ALA A 353 0.49 -5.00 6.47
CA ALA A 353 1.76 -4.26 6.48
C ALA A 353 2.14 -3.74 7.87
N THR A 354 1.15 -3.25 8.62
CA THR A 354 1.38 -2.61 9.91
C THR A 354 1.52 -3.61 11.07
N PHE A 355 0.69 -4.65 11.09
CA PHE A 355 0.58 -5.56 12.23
C PHE A 355 1.33 -6.88 12.05
N LEU A 356 1.72 -7.27 10.84
CA LEU A 356 2.42 -8.52 10.60
C LEU A 356 3.76 -8.62 11.36
N PRO A 357 4.64 -7.59 11.39
CA PRO A 357 5.86 -7.66 12.18
C PRO A 357 5.59 -7.88 13.67
N LYS A 358 4.59 -7.18 14.23
CA LYS A 358 4.17 -7.35 15.63
C LYS A 358 3.59 -8.73 15.89
N PHE A 359 2.82 -9.26 14.94
CA PHE A 359 2.31 -10.63 15.01
C PHE A 359 3.47 -11.62 15.06
N ILE A 360 4.46 -11.47 14.17
CA ILE A 360 5.64 -12.36 14.16
C ILE A 360 6.45 -12.24 15.45
N GLU A 361 6.63 -11.02 15.94
CA GLU A 361 7.36 -10.73 17.19
C GLU A 361 6.70 -11.35 18.42
N ASN A 362 5.37 -11.31 18.50
CA ASN A 362 4.63 -11.78 19.66
C ASN A 362 4.30 -13.27 19.60
N GLN A 363 3.95 -13.81 18.43
CA GLN A 363 3.62 -15.24 18.30
C GLN A 363 4.84 -16.13 18.22
N PHE A 364 5.94 -15.69 17.58
CA PHE A 364 7.13 -16.53 17.40
C PHE A 364 8.34 -16.03 18.19
N GLY A 365 8.10 -15.11 19.16
CA GLY A 365 9.10 -14.51 20.06
C GLY A 365 10.38 -14.03 19.35
N LYS A 366 10.26 -13.57 18.10
CA LYS A 366 11.37 -13.01 17.34
C LYS A 366 11.66 -11.59 17.78
N THR A 367 12.86 -11.10 17.48
CA THR A 367 13.22 -9.70 17.74
C THR A 367 12.45 -8.78 16.81
N SER A 368 12.13 -7.56 17.27
CA SER A 368 11.36 -6.59 16.48
C SER A 368 11.99 -6.29 15.11
N SER A 369 13.32 -6.17 15.07
CA SER A 369 14.09 -5.95 13.83
C SER A 369 14.00 -7.14 12.86
N PHE A 370 14.18 -8.37 13.36
CA PHE A 370 14.09 -9.57 12.53
C PHE A 370 12.67 -9.76 11.98
N SER A 371 11.64 -9.54 12.81
CA SER A 371 10.24 -9.62 12.39
C SER A 371 9.87 -8.58 11.33
N ALA A 372 10.38 -7.35 11.44
CA ALA A 372 10.15 -6.31 10.45
C ALA A 372 10.79 -6.66 9.10
N ILE A 373 12.04 -7.14 9.09
CA ILE A 373 12.73 -7.59 7.89
C ILE A 373 11.97 -8.74 7.23
N LEU A 374 11.53 -9.72 8.04
CA LEU A 374 10.80 -10.89 7.55
C LEU A 374 9.43 -10.52 6.98
N GLY A 375 8.69 -9.63 7.66
CA GLY A 375 7.43 -9.09 7.18
C GLY A 375 7.59 -8.36 5.84
N GLY A 376 8.61 -7.52 5.70
CA GLY A 376 8.93 -6.83 4.44
C GLY A 376 9.31 -7.78 3.31
N LEU A 377 10.14 -8.80 3.60
CA LEU A 377 10.59 -9.80 2.64
C LEU A 377 9.46 -10.69 2.13
N VAL A 378 8.44 -10.93 2.96
CA VAL A 378 7.26 -11.70 2.53
C VAL A 378 6.27 -10.81 1.80
N LEU A 379 5.92 -9.64 2.34
CA LEU A 379 4.83 -8.81 1.82
C LEU A 379 5.17 -8.18 0.46
N ILE A 380 6.35 -7.59 0.31
CA ILE A 380 6.67 -6.76 -0.87
C ILE A 380 6.84 -7.60 -2.14
N PRO A 381 7.66 -8.68 -2.14
CA PRO A 381 7.79 -9.54 -3.31
C PRO A 381 6.49 -10.25 -3.64
N ALA A 382 5.72 -10.72 -2.64
CA ALA A 382 4.43 -11.36 -2.88
C ALA A 382 3.43 -10.41 -3.54
N ALA A 383 3.35 -9.17 -3.05
CA ALA A 383 2.47 -8.16 -3.61
C ALA A 383 2.86 -7.80 -5.06
N ALA A 384 4.15 -7.61 -5.34
CA ALA A 384 4.65 -7.34 -6.69
C ALA A 384 4.39 -8.50 -7.66
N LEU A 385 4.65 -9.74 -7.22
CA LEU A 385 4.36 -10.95 -8.00
C LEU A 385 2.87 -11.08 -8.30
N GLY A 386 2.00 -10.86 -7.32
CA GLY A 386 0.55 -10.92 -7.50
C GLY A 386 0.05 -9.95 -8.58
N GLN A 387 0.53 -8.70 -8.55
CA GLN A 387 0.16 -7.68 -9.55
C GLN A 387 0.64 -8.05 -10.96
N ILE A 388 1.90 -8.47 -11.10
CA ILE A 388 2.48 -8.83 -12.40
C ILE A 388 1.80 -10.08 -12.97
N ILE A 389 1.63 -11.14 -12.16
CA ILE A 389 0.96 -12.38 -12.59
C ILE A 389 -0.47 -12.07 -13.05
N SER A 390 -1.19 -11.24 -12.31
CA SER A 390 -2.54 -10.81 -12.66
C SER A 390 -2.58 -10.06 -13.99
N GLY A 391 -1.69 -9.07 -14.17
CA GLY A 391 -1.56 -8.33 -15.42
C GLY A 391 -1.24 -9.22 -16.62
N ILE A 392 -0.33 -10.18 -16.46
CA ILE A 392 0.04 -11.18 -17.48
C ILE A 392 -1.15 -12.07 -17.82
N LEU A 393 -1.85 -12.61 -16.81
CA LEU A 393 -2.94 -13.56 -17.03
C LEU A 393 -4.13 -12.90 -17.73
N ILE A 394 -4.54 -11.71 -17.29
CA ILE A 394 -5.62 -10.94 -17.94
C ILE A 394 -5.26 -10.63 -19.39
N SER A 395 -3.98 -10.31 -19.63
CA SER A 395 -3.48 -9.96 -20.96
C SER A 395 -3.40 -11.15 -21.90
N LYS A 396 -2.78 -12.24 -21.46
CA LYS A 396 -2.60 -13.47 -22.25
C LYS A 396 -3.90 -14.21 -22.51
N CYS A 397 -4.80 -14.25 -21.53
CA CYS A 397 -6.10 -14.90 -21.68
C CYS A 397 -7.15 -14.01 -22.36
N THR A 398 -6.77 -12.78 -22.78
CA THR A 398 -7.66 -11.81 -23.44
C THR A 398 -9.03 -11.73 -22.75
N MET A 399 -9.03 -11.56 -21.43
CA MET A 399 -10.23 -11.75 -20.61
C MET A 399 -11.26 -10.65 -20.87
N ASP A 400 -12.49 -11.06 -21.15
CA ASP A 400 -13.64 -10.17 -21.17
C ASP A 400 -14.04 -9.77 -19.74
N CYS A 401 -14.87 -8.75 -19.61
CA CYS A 401 -15.18 -8.21 -18.28
C CYS A 401 -15.91 -9.21 -17.36
N LYS A 402 -16.71 -10.14 -17.90
CA LYS A 402 -17.34 -11.18 -17.08
C LYS A 402 -16.29 -12.17 -16.56
N SER A 403 -15.30 -12.51 -17.39
CA SER A 403 -14.17 -13.34 -16.96
C SER A 403 -13.29 -12.62 -15.93
N ILE A 404 -13.08 -11.30 -16.06
CA ILE A 404 -12.35 -10.50 -15.06
C ILE A 404 -13.04 -10.56 -13.69
N ILE A 405 -14.37 -10.41 -13.63
CA ILE A 405 -15.12 -10.49 -12.36
C ILE A 405 -15.04 -11.90 -11.76
N LYS A 406 -15.21 -12.95 -12.57
CA LYS A 406 -15.05 -14.34 -12.10
C LYS A 406 -13.65 -14.62 -11.58
N PHE A 407 -12.63 -14.08 -12.24
CA PHE A 407 -11.25 -14.18 -11.82
C PHE A 407 -11.01 -13.52 -10.46
N MET A 408 -11.52 -12.30 -10.25
CA MET A 408 -11.47 -11.61 -8.95
C MET A 408 -12.12 -12.43 -7.83
N ILE A 409 -13.32 -12.97 -8.06
CA ILE A 409 -14.01 -13.82 -7.08
C ILE A 409 -13.16 -15.06 -6.76
N GLY A 410 -12.57 -15.69 -7.78
CA GLY A 410 -11.69 -16.84 -7.62
C GLY A 410 -10.45 -16.52 -6.76
N THR A 411 -9.74 -15.43 -7.08
CA THR A 411 -8.52 -15.04 -6.34
C THR A 411 -8.82 -14.65 -4.89
N CYS A 412 -9.90 -13.89 -4.65
CA CYS A 412 -10.31 -13.54 -3.29
C CYS A 412 -10.72 -14.78 -2.48
N SER A 413 -11.43 -15.74 -3.10
CA SER A 413 -11.82 -16.99 -2.44
C SER A 413 -10.61 -17.83 -2.02
N VAL A 414 -9.59 -17.92 -2.88
CA VAL A 414 -8.33 -18.60 -2.56
C VAL A 414 -7.57 -17.86 -1.45
N ALA A 415 -7.48 -16.53 -1.50
CA ALA A 415 -6.85 -15.73 -0.46
C ALA A 415 -7.53 -15.93 0.91
N LEU A 416 -8.86 -16.00 0.95
CA LEU A 416 -9.61 -16.28 2.18
C LEU A 416 -9.34 -17.69 2.72
N LEU A 417 -9.26 -18.68 1.85
CA LEU A 417 -8.92 -20.05 2.26
C LEU A 417 -7.50 -20.11 2.87
N LEU A 418 -6.53 -19.46 2.25
CA LEU A 418 -5.14 -19.44 2.73
C LEU A 418 -5.00 -18.67 4.06
N ASN A 419 -5.82 -17.64 4.30
CA ASN A 419 -5.88 -16.90 5.56
C ASN A 419 -6.27 -17.77 6.78
N THR A 420 -6.85 -18.95 6.57
CA THR A 420 -7.12 -19.90 7.68
C THR A 420 -5.84 -20.33 8.42
N VAL A 421 -4.64 -20.13 7.83
CA VAL A 421 -3.35 -20.37 8.48
C VAL A 421 -3.22 -19.63 9.82
N PHE A 422 -3.81 -18.44 9.98
CA PHE A 422 -3.80 -17.70 11.24
C PHE A 422 -4.48 -18.44 12.41
N LEU A 423 -5.40 -19.37 12.12
CA LEU A 423 -6.07 -20.17 13.14
C LEU A 423 -5.20 -21.31 13.65
N TYR A 424 -4.39 -21.90 12.77
CA TYR A 424 -3.60 -23.10 13.06
C TYR A 424 -2.15 -22.78 13.43
N ALA A 425 -1.56 -21.71 12.89
CA ALA A 425 -0.20 -21.28 13.18
C ALA A 425 -0.14 -20.41 14.44
N LYS A 426 -0.67 -20.94 15.55
CA LYS A 426 -0.57 -20.34 16.88
C LYS A 426 0.54 -21.03 17.66
N CYS A 427 1.35 -20.24 18.35
CA CYS A 427 2.28 -20.76 19.35
C CYS A 427 1.66 -20.50 20.74
N GLY A 428 2.00 -21.35 21.72
CA GLY A 428 1.65 -21.07 23.12
C GLY A 428 2.41 -19.86 23.62
N ASN A 429 1.91 -19.20 24.67
CA ASN A 429 2.67 -18.17 25.36
C ASN A 429 3.82 -18.82 26.14
N GLU A 430 5.02 -18.25 26.07
CA GLU A 430 6.13 -18.67 26.93
C GLU A 430 5.81 -18.39 28.41
N PRO A 431 6.29 -19.22 29.34
CA PRO A 431 6.06 -19.01 30.76
C PRO A 431 6.67 -17.67 31.20
N PHE A 432 5.83 -16.80 31.75
CA PHE A 432 6.20 -15.46 32.20
C PHE A 432 5.98 -15.35 33.72
N ALA A 433 7.03 -15.02 34.46
CA ALA A 433 6.99 -14.92 35.92
C ALA A 433 6.09 -13.77 36.40
N GLY A 434 5.11 -14.10 37.26
CA GLY A 434 4.10 -13.18 37.78
C GLY A 434 2.92 -12.93 36.84
N VAL A 435 2.85 -13.61 35.68
CA VAL A 435 1.73 -13.49 34.72
C VAL A 435 1.16 -14.86 34.37
N SER A 436 1.99 -15.77 33.84
CA SER A 436 1.59 -17.13 33.46
C SER A 436 2.05 -18.16 34.49
N GLU A 437 3.18 -17.91 35.15
CA GLU A 437 3.76 -18.76 36.19
C GLU A 437 4.10 -17.94 37.44
N THR A 438 4.18 -18.59 38.59
CA THR A 438 4.65 -17.94 39.84
C THR A 438 6.18 -17.91 39.88
N TYR A 439 6.76 -17.05 40.74
CA TYR A 439 8.21 -16.95 40.90
C TYR A 439 8.73 -18.15 41.70
N ASN A 440 9.01 -19.26 41.02
CA ASN A 440 9.46 -20.52 41.63
C ASN A 440 8.54 -20.98 42.79
N GLY A 441 7.23 -20.93 42.58
CA GLY A 441 6.21 -21.25 43.59
C GLY A 441 5.91 -20.14 44.60
N THR A 442 6.53 -18.96 44.47
CA THR A 442 6.30 -17.79 45.33
C THR A 442 5.58 -16.66 44.60
N GLY A 443 4.81 -15.86 45.33
CA GLY A 443 4.01 -14.76 44.76
C GLY A 443 2.64 -15.20 44.24
N MET A 444 1.90 -14.25 43.66
CA MET A 444 0.55 -14.47 43.10
C MET A 444 0.56 -14.23 41.58
N LEU A 445 -0.27 -14.97 40.84
CA LEU A 445 -0.51 -14.68 39.42
C LEU A 445 -1.01 -13.24 39.24
N HIS A 446 -0.64 -12.62 38.13
CA HIS A 446 -0.89 -11.21 37.81
C HIS A 446 -0.18 -10.17 38.71
N ASN A 447 0.68 -10.62 39.63
CA ASN A 447 1.54 -9.73 40.39
C ASN A 447 3.01 -9.97 40.04
N LEU A 448 3.67 -8.91 39.54
CA LEU A 448 5.09 -8.94 39.19
C LEU A 448 6.00 -8.90 40.43
N THR A 449 5.46 -8.52 41.60
CA THR A 449 6.22 -8.47 42.85
C THR A 449 6.08 -9.77 43.62
N ALA A 450 7.21 -10.38 43.97
CA ALA A 450 7.34 -11.60 44.76
C ALA A 450 8.37 -11.41 45.87
N PRO A 451 8.39 -12.27 46.91
CA PRO A 451 9.34 -12.14 48.01
C PRO A 451 10.81 -12.06 47.57
N CYS A 452 11.16 -12.70 46.45
CA CYS A 452 12.53 -12.70 45.90
C CYS A 452 12.96 -11.35 45.30
N ASN A 453 12.04 -10.51 44.82
CA ASN A 453 12.33 -9.21 44.19
C ASN A 453 11.76 -8.00 44.96
N ALA A 454 11.04 -8.23 46.07
CA ALA A 454 10.40 -7.19 46.88
C ALA A 454 11.41 -6.16 47.42
N ASN A 455 12.63 -6.59 47.73
CA ASN A 455 13.69 -5.74 48.29
C ASN A 455 14.45 -4.92 47.23
N CYS A 456 14.15 -5.10 45.93
CA CYS A 456 14.89 -4.46 44.85
C CYS A 456 14.32 -3.09 44.42
N GLY A 457 13.11 -2.71 44.87
CA GLY A 457 12.50 -1.42 44.52
C GLY A 457 12.20 -1.23 43.02
N CYS A 458 11.76 -2.31 42.35
CA CYS A 458 11.67 -2.33 40.89
C CYS A 458 10.61 -1.38 40.30
N LEU A 459 10.99 -0.69 39.23
CA LEU A 459 10.13 0.25 38.52
C LEU A 459 9.34 -0.46 37.41
N ARG A 460 8.00 -0.32 37.43
CA ARG A 460 7.08 -0.95 36.46
C ARG A 460 7.04 -0.26 35.09
N PHE A 461 7.62 0.93 34.94
CA PHE A 461 7.60 1.67 33.68
C PHE A 461 8.74 1.31 32.72
N MET A 462 9.75 0.55 33.16
CA MET A 462 10.88 0.12 32.32
C MET A 462 10.84 -1.38 32.04
N TYR A 463 10.24 -1.75 30.91
CA TYR A 463 10.24 -3.12 30.42
C TYR A 463 11.58 -3.47 29.77
N TYR A 464 12.31 -4.43 30.34
CA TYR A 464 13.62 -4.87 29.84
C TYR A 464 13.74 -6.40 29.97
N PRO A 465 13.06 -7.17 29.11
CA PRO A 465 12.86 -8.60 29.35
C PRO A 465 14.20 -9.33 29.46
N VAL A 466 14.26 -10.27 30.39
CA VAL A 466 15.37 -11.22 30.54
C VAL A 466 14.83 -12.64 30.53
N CYS A 467 15.54 -13.53 29.87
CA CYS A 467 15.26 -14.96 29.90
C CYS A 467 16.15 -15.60 30.98
N GLY A 468 15.51 -16.20 31.98
CA GLY A 468 16.20 -16.98 33.00
C GLY A 468 16.63 -18.34 32.44
N ARG A 469 17.60 -18.96 33.11
CA ARG A 469 18.04 -20.33 32.78
C ARG A 469 16.92 -21.37 32.95
N ASP A 470 15.95 -21.07 33.79
CA ASP A 470 14.72 -21.85 33.97
C ASP A 470 13.75 -21.78 32.77
N GLU A 471 14.15 -21.12 31.66
CA GLU A 471 13.33 -20.88 30.47
C GLU A 471 12.09 -20.00 30.74
N ILE A 472 12.07 -19.30 31.88
CA ILE A 472 11.01 -18.38 32.26
C ILE A 472 11.42 -16.95 31.91
N GLN A 473 10.48 -16.19 31.34
CA GLN A 473 10.67 -14.78 31.03
C GLN A 473 10.32 -13.89 32.22
N TYR A 474 11.19 -12.92 32.51
CA TYR A 474 11.01 -11.95 33.58
C TYR A 474 10.88 -10.52 33.01
N PHE A 475 10.11 -9.66 33.68
CA PHE A 475 9.81 -8.30 33.22
C PHE A 475 11.06 -7.41 33.08
N SER A 476 11.99 -7.53 34.02
CA SER A 476 13.28 -6.85 33.99
C SER A 476 14.33 -7.62 34.79
N PRO A 477 15.64 -7.28 34.68
CA PRO A 477 16.67 -7.87 35.54
C PRO A 477 16.40 -7.64 37.02
N CYS A 478 15.75 -6.52 37.37
CA CYS A 478 15.33 -6.22 38.75
C CYS A 478 14.22 -7.18 39.21
N PHE A 479 13.20 -7.42 38.37
CA PHE A 479 12.15 -8.37 38.70
C PHE A 479 12.65 -9.81 38.74
N ALA A 480 13.74 -10.13 38.03
CA ALA A 480 14.48 -11.39 38.16
C ALA A 480 15.41 -11.45 39.39
N GLY A 481 15.54 -10.34 40.14
CA GLY A 481 16.36 -10.26 41.35
C GLY A 481 17.87 -10.28 41.12
N CYS A 482 18.33 -9.93 39.91
CA CYS A 482 19.74 -9.98 39.53
C CYS A 482 20.53 -8.79 40.10
N SER A 483 21.66 -9.08 40.74
CA SER A 483 22.52 -8.06 41.40
C SER A 483 23.78 -7.68 40.61
N SER A 484 24.16 -8.46 39.60
CA SER A 484 25.39 -8.25 38.83
C SER A 484 25.22 -8.58 37.34
N TYR A 485 26.01 -7.93 36.47
CA TYR A 485 25.98 -8.17 35.03
C TYR A 485 27.39 -8.23 34.44
N LEU A 486 27.58 -9.06 33.41
CA LEU A 486 28.81 -9.15 32.64
C LEU A 486 28.58 -8.63 31.21
N PHE A 487 29.50 -7.83 30.71
CA PHE A 487 29.49 -7.37 29.33
C PHE A 487 30.36 -8.28 28.48
N ASN A 488 29.76 -9.23 27.77
CA ASN A 488 30.50 -10.06 26.82
C ASN A 488 29.61 -10.35 25.59
N ASN A 489 29.62 -9.46 24.59
CA ASN A 489 28.80 -9.44 23.35
C ASN A 489 27.26 -9.54 23.49
N LYS A 490 26.73 -10.02 24.62
CA LYS A 490 25.34 -9.99 25.09
C LYS A 490 25.36 -9.64 26.58
N LYS A 491 24.39 -8.84 27.05
CA LYS A 491 24.25 -8.54 28.48
C LYS A 491 23.78 -9.81 29.21
N ALA A 492 24.69 -10.41 29.96
CA ALA A 492 24.41 -11.56 30.82
C ALA A 492 24.32 -11.11 32.28
N TYR A 493 23.42 -11.73 33.05
CA TYR A 493 23.17 -11.40 34.44
C TYR A 493 23.47 -12.58 35.37
N HIS A 494 23.91 -12.25 36.57
CA HIS A 494 24.28 -13.21 37.62
C HIS A 494 23.72 -12.78 38.98
N ASN A 495 23.66 -13.75 39.89
CA ASN A 495 23.20 -13.57 41.26
C ASN A 495 21.75 -13.08 41.27
N CYS A 496 20.89 -13.84 40.60
CA CYS A 496 19.47 -13.59 40.41
C CYS A 496 18.68 -14.41 41.45
N SER A 497 18.07 -13.72 42.43
CA SER A 497 17.36 -14.36 43.54
C SER A 497 16.06 -15.06 43.15
N CYS A 498 15.44 -14.67 42.04
CA CYS A 498 14.14 -15.18 41.60
C CYS A 498 14.22 -16.35 40.62
N ILE A 499 15.39 -16.64 40.05
CA ILE A 499 15.57 -17.66 39.02
C ILE A 499 15.83 -19.02 39.67
N GLY A 500 15.10 -20.05 39.24
CA GLY A 500 15.31 -21.40 39.74
C GLY A 500 16.70 -21.92 39.35
N LYS A 501 17.50 -22.40 40.31
CA LYS A 501 18.75 -23.12 40.02
C LYS A 501 18.38 -24.46 39.37
N PRO A 502 18.91 -24.82 38.18
CA PRO A 502 18.63 -26.12 37.59
C PRO A 502 19.13 -27.24 38.48
N LYS A 503 18.47 -28.40 38.42
CA LYS A 503 19.07 -29.66 38.91
C LYS A 503 20.35 -29.90 38.11
N ARG A 504 21.50 -30.04 38.77
CA ARG A 504 22.78 -30.40 38.13
C ARG A 504 22.60 -31.68 37.32
N GLU A 505 22.52 -31.59 36.00
CA GLU A 505 22.85 -32.74 35.15
C GLU A 505 24.37 -32.82 35.08
N ASN A 506 24.89 -33.91 35.64
CA ASN A 506 26.31 -34.20 35.71
C ASN A 506 26.89 -34.26 34.28
N GLY A 507 27.62 -33.22 33.87
CA GLY A 507 28.52 -33.31 32.71
C GLY A 507 28.46 -32.21 31.65
N SER A 508 27.79 -31.07 31.88
CA SER A 508 27.95 -29.91 30.97
C SER A 508 28.68 -28.76 31.67
N GLU A 509 29.65 -28.20 30.96
CA GLU A 509 30.55 -27.12 31.37
C GLU A 509 29.80 -25.99 32.08
N ASP A 510 30.44 -25.39 33.10
CA ASP A 510 29.90 -24.26 33.87
C ASP A 510 29.53 -23.08 32.93
N PHE A 511 28.28 -23.06 32.47
CA PHE A 511 27.73 -21.88 31.81
C PHE A 511 27.70 -20.75 32.85
N ILE A 512 28.44 -19.68 32.57
CA ILE A 512 28.81 -18.66 33.57
C ILE A 512 27.61 -17.82 34.02
N TYR A 513 26.48 -17.81 33.30
CA TYR A 513 25.33 -16.90 33.52
C TYR A 513 24.01 -17.58 33.96
N GLU A 514 23.18 -16.81 34.68
CA GLU A 514 21.86 -17.22 35.19
C GLU A 514 20.69 -16.63 34.38
N ALA A 515 20.89 -15.46 33.76
CA ALA A 515 19.92 -14.87 32.82
C ALA A 515 20.61 -14.14 31.67
N VAL A 516 19.91 -14.00 30.55
CA VAL A 516 20.37 -13.25 29.38
C VAL A 516 19.34 -12.20 29.00
N ALA A 517 19.80 -11.03 28.57
CA ALA A 517 18.93 -9.98 28.03
C ALA A 517 18.16 -10.47 26.77
N GLY A 518 16.87 -10.18 26.73
CA GLY A 518 15.97 -10.54 25.64
C GLY A 518 14.81 -11.45 26.08
N LYS A 519 13.86 -11.68 25.17
CA LYS A 519 12.78 -12.66 25.34
C LYS A 519 13.35 -14.08 25.31
N CYS A 520 12.66 -15.04 25.94
CA CYS A 520 13.06 -16.44 25.85
C CYS A 520 12.87 -16.99 24.43
N PRO A 521 13.76 -17.89 23.95
CA PRO A 521 13.64 -18.48 22.62
C PRO A 521 12.42 -19.40 22.56
N THR A 522 11.49 -19.11 21.64
CA THR A 522 10.30 -19.94 21.43
C THR A 522 10.68 -21.23 20.70
N GLN A 523 10.18 -22.39 21.14
CA GLN A 523 10.40 -23.67 20.44
C GLN A 523 9.45 -23.88 19.23
N CYS A 524 8.79 -22.82 18.76
CA CYS A 524 7.77 -22.91 17.72
C CYS A 524 8.38 -23.11 16.31
N LYS A 525 8.22 -24.32 15.76
CA LYS A 525 8.72 -24.69 14.42
C LYS A 525 7.76 -24.34 13.26
N VAL A 526 6.60 -23.76 13.56
CA VAL A 526 5.53 -23.49 12.58
C VAL A 526 5.77 -22.20 11.77
N LEU A 527 6.74 -21.37 12.17
CA LEU A 527 7.05 -20.09 11.51
C LEU A 527 7.27 -20.20 9.99
N PRO A 528 8.09 -21.13 9.44
CA PRO A 528 8.30 -21.21 7.99
C PRO A 528 7.02 -21.59 7.23
N LEU A 529 6.17 -22.44 7.82
CA LEU A 529 4.89 -22.83 7.25
C LEU A 529 3.93 -21.62 7.21
N PHE A 530 3.82 -20.87 8.31
CA PHE A 530 3.04 -19.64 8.36
C PHE A 530 3.46 -18.65 7.27
N LEU A 531 4.76 -18.38 7.15
CA LEU A 531 5.29 -17.43 6.17
C LEU A 531 5.03 -17.88 4.73
N THR A 532 5.09 -19.18 4.46
CA THR A 532 4.83 -19.72 3.12
C THR A 532 3.36 -19.54 2.72
N PHE A 533 2.42 -19.92 3.59
CA PHE A 533 0.99 -19.73 3.33
C PHE A 533 0.61 -18.25 3.27
N PHE A 534 1.19 -17.44 4.15
CA PHE A 534 0.96 -16.00 4.15
C PHE A 534 1.52 -15.34 2.89
N PHE A 535 2.68 -15.77 2.39
CA PHE A 535 3.22 -15.32 1.10
C PHE A 535 2.22 -15.55 -0.03
N PHE A 536 1.67 -16.76 -0.16
CA PHE A 536 0.66 -17.04 -1.18
C PHE A 536 -0.64 -16.26 -0.95
N THR A 537 -1.06 -16.08 0.30
CA THR A 537 -2.21 -15.23 0.63
C THR A 537 -2.04 -13.83 0.07
N VAL A 538 -0.88 -13.22 0.28
CA VAL A 538 -0.56 -11.89 -0.24
C VAL A 538 -0.52 -11.89 -1.77
N VAL A 539 0.08 -12.90 -2.41
CA VAL A 539 0.06 -13.02 -3.88
C VAL A 539 -1.37 -12.98 -4.42
N PHE A 540 -2.27 -13.84 -3.89
CA PHE A 540 -3.66 -13.90 -4.36
C PHE A 540 -4.47 -12.64 -4.02
N THR A 541 -4.20 -12.00 -2.88
CA THR A 541 -4.80 -10.71 -2.50
C THR A 541 -4.45 -9.62 -3.53
N PHE A 542 -3.16 -9.48 -3.84
CA PHE A 542 -2.70 -8.48 -4.80
C PHE A 542 -3.03 -8.83 -6.27
N MET A 543 -3.32 -10.09 -6.58
CA MET A 543 -3.86 -10.46 -7.90
C MET A 543 -5.22 -9.84 -8.19
N ALA A 544 -6.02 -9.50 -7.17
CA ALA A 544 -7.33 -8.86 -7.35
C ALA A 544 -7.26 -7.35 -7.65
N VAL A 545 -6.13 -6.69 -7.37
CA VAL A 545 -6.02 -5.23 -7.44
C VAL A 545 -5.98 -4.72 -8.89
N THR A 546 -5.08 -5.24 -9.73
CA THR A 546 -5.01 -4.90 -11.16
C THR A 546 -6.37 -5.06 -11.88
N PRO A 547 -7.07 -6.21 -11.80
CA PRO A 547 -8.36 -6.38 -12.47
C PRO A 547 -9.43 -5.45 -11.94
N THR A 548 -9.42 -5.12 -10.64
CA THR A 548 -10.34 -4.13 -10.07
C THR A 548 -10.13 -2.76 -10.72
N THR A 549 -8.87 -2.31 -10.84
CA THR A 549 -8.58 -1.02 -11.49
C THR A 549 -8.93 -1.00 -12.98
N VAL A 550 -8.65 -2.07 -13.71
CA VAL A 550 -9.03 -2.20 -15.12
C VAL A 550 -10.56 -2.26 -15.29
N ALA A 551 -11.27 -2.93 -14.38
CA ALA A 551 -12.74 -2.98 -14.40
C ALA A 551 -13.36 -1.60 -14.13
N ILE A 552 -12.77 -0.81 -13.22
CA ILE A 552 -13.18 0.58 -12.95
C ILE A 552 -12.91 1.47 -14.17
N LEU A 553 -11.73 1.38 -14.79
CA LEU A 553 -11.42 2.16 -16.00
C LEU A 553 -12.36 1.81 -17.17
N ARG A 554 -12.76 0.54 -17.30
CA ARG A 554 -13.69 0.06 -18.34
C ARG A 554 -15.16 0.18 -17.97
N TYR A 555 -15.50 0.73 -16.80
CA TYR A 555 -16.88 0.83 -16.35
C TYR A 555 -17.73 1.75 -17.25
N VAL A 556 -17.16 2.82 -17.83
CA VAL A 556 -17.89 3.69 -18.78
C VAL A 556 -18.32 2.91 -20.03
N PHE A 557 -17.48 1.98 -20.48
CA PHE A 557 -17.80 1.04 -21.57
C PHE A 557 -18.91 0.04 -21.16
N TRP A 558 -18.96 -0.40 -19.90
CA TRP A 558 -20.06 -1.23 -19.37
C TRP A 558 -21.41 -0.54 -19.40
N LEU A 559 -21.46 0.74 -19.01
CA LEU A 559 -22.70 1.51 -19.02
C LEU A 559 -23.28 1.57 -20.45
N ARG A 560 -22.40 1.67 -21.46
CA ARG A 560 -22.74 1.79 -22.88
C ARG A 560 -23.32 0.50 -23.48
N ASN A 561 -22.85 -0.67 -23.02
CA ASN A 561 -23.28 -1.98 -23.55
C ASN A 561 -24.41 -2.66 -22.75
N SER A 562 -24.91 -2.04 -21.67
CA SER A 562 -25.96 -2.62 -20.80
C SER A 562 -27.38 -2.10 -21.10
N CYS A 563 -27.56 -1.26 -22.12
CA CYS A 563 -28.88 -0.72 -22.51
C CYS A 563 -29.57 -1.67 -23.50
N ALA A 564 -30.78 -2.15 -23.18
CA ALA A 564 -31.52 -3.10 -24.00
C ALA A 564 -32.43 -2.43 -25.03
N LEU A 565 -32.92 -1.20 -24.77
CA LEU A 565 -33.76 -0.45 -25.70
C LEU A 565 -33.49 1.06 -25.59
N TRP A 566 -33.11 1.67 -26.71
CA TRP A 566 -32.90 3.11 -26.83
C TRP A 566 -34.18 3.80 -27.32
N ASP A 567 -34.49 4.97 -26.77
CA ASP A 567 -35.43 5.91 -27.39
C ASP A 567 -34.91 6.30 -28.77
N ILE A 568 -35.75 6.44 -29.79
CA ILE A 568 -35.34 6.92 -31.12
C ILE A 568 -36.35 7.97 -31.54
N ASP A 569 -35.89 9.22 -31.62
CA ASP A 569 -36.74 10.35 -32.00
C ASP A 569 -37.03 10.36 -33.52
N GLU A 570 -38.00 11.15 -33.99
CA GLU A 570 -38.46 11.17 -35.40
C GLU A 570 -37.33 11.44 -36.42
N CYS A 571 -36.19 12.00 -35.97
CA CYS A 571 -34.99 12.23 -36.77
C CYS A 571 -33.96 11.08 -36.76
N LYS A 572 -34.31 9.87 -36.27
CA LYS A 572 -33.41 8.70 -36.10
C LYS A 572 -32.22 8.92 -35.17
N THR A 573 -32.27 9.94 -34.32
CA THR A 573 -31.29 10.18 -33.25
C THR A 573 -31.71 9.42 -32.01
N LYS A 574 -30.87 8.52 -31.47
CA LYS A 574 -31.25 7.79 -30.24
C LYS A 574 -31.23 8.74 -29.03
N GLY A 575 -32.16 8.58 -28.09
CA GLY A 575 -32.34 9.43 -26.91
C GLY A 575 -31.96 8.72 -25.59
N ALA A 576 -32.77 8.90 -24.53
CA ALA A 576 -32.55 8.22 -23.25
C ALA A 576 -32.71 6.69 -23.37
N CYS A 577 -32.03 5.91 -22.53
CA CYS A 577 -32.27 4.47 -22.47
C CYS A 577 -33.59 4.24 -21.73
N TRP A 578 -34.59 3.66 -22.39
CA TRP A 578 -35.93 3.45 -21.80
C TRP A 578 -35.98 2.21 -20.91
N VAL A 579 -35.21 1.18 -21.24
CA VAL A 579 -35.21 -0.09 -20.50
C VAL A 579 -33.78 -0.60 -20.30
N TYR A 580 -33.33 -0.53 -19.05
CA TYR A 580 -32.20 -1.32 -18.56
C TYR A 580 -32.71 -2.72 -18.16
N ASP A 581 -31.94 -3.78 -18.42
CA ASP A 581 -32.23 -5.11 -17.85
C ASP A 581 -31.89 -5.09 -16.35
N ASN A 582 -32.84 -4.55 -15.58
CA ASN A 582 -32.70 -4.25 -14.16
C ASN A 582 -32.60 -5.50 -13.30
N GLU A 583 -33.22 -6.62 -13.70
CA GLU A 583 -33.22 -7.86 -12.93
C GLU A 583 -31.82 -8.50 -12.91
N ARG A 584 -31.24 -8.73 -14.08
CA ARG A 584 -29.95 -9.44 -14.18
C ARG A 584 -28.79 -8.63 -13.62
N MET A 585 -28.84 -7.30 -13.77
CA MET A 585 -27.84 -6.39 -13.21
C MET A 585 -28.00 -6.24 -11.68
N ALA A 586 -29.23 -6.15 -11.16
CA ALA A 586 -29.48 -6.10 -9.73
C ALA A 586 -29.09 -7.41 -9.01
N TYR A 587 -29.43 -8.59 -9.55
CA TYR A 587 -29.07 -9.87 -8.92
C TYR A 587 -27.57 -10.14 -8.90
N LEU A 588 -26.84 -9.77 -9.96
CA LEU A 588 -25.38 -9.97 -10.00
C LEU A 588 -24.66 -9.06 -9.00
N LEU A 589 -25.13 -7.82 -8.85
CA LEU A 589 -24.54 -6.83 -7.94
C LEU A 589 -24.94 -7.00 -6.49
N MET A 590 -26.21 -7.33 -6.25
CA MET A 590 -26.72 -7.70 -4.93
C MET A 590 -26.06 -9.00 -4.47
N GLY A 591 -25.82 -9.96 -5.36
CA GLY A 591 -25.08 -11.18 -5.06
C GLY A 591 -23.62 -10.93 -4.67
N ILE A 592 -22.90 -10.07 -5.39
CA ILE A 592 -21.51 -9.72 -5.08
C ILE A 592 -21.41 -8.90 -3.78
N SER A 593 -22.28 -7.90 -3.60
CA SER A 593 -22.34 -7.07 -2.38
C SER A 593 -22.74 -7.90 -1.15
N ALA A 594 -23.76 -8.75 -1.29
CA ALA A 594 -24.17 -9.67 -0.24
C ALA A 594 -23.06 -10.67 0.08
N ALA A 595 -22.36 -11.24 -0.91
CA ALA A 595 -21.23 -12.14 -0.67
C ALA A 595 -20.11 -11.45 0.10
N CYS A 596 -19.67 -10.25 -0.31
CA CYS A 596 -18.64 -9.49 0.43
C CYS A 596 -19.07 -9.12 1.86
N LYS A 597 -20.34 -8.75 2.06
CA LYS A 597 -20.90 -8.45 3.39
C LYS A 597 -21.04 -9.71 4.25
N ILE A 598 -21.52 -10.81 3.68
CA ILE A 598 -21.66 -12.10 4.36
C ILE A 598 -20.28 -12.58 4.80
N ILE A 599 -19.27 -12.49 3.94
CA ILE A 599 -17.88 -12.83 4.28
C ILE A 599 -17.40 -11.94 5.44
N THR A 600 -17.59 -10.63 5.36
CA THR A 600 -17.20 -9.69 6.43
C THR A 600 -17.90 -10.01 7.75
N ILE A 601 -19.21 -10.28 7.71
CA ILE A 601 -20.02 -10.65 8.88
C ILE A 601 -19.57 -11.98 9.47
N ILE A 602 -19.27 -12.98 8.65
CA ILE A 602 -18.75 -14.28 9.10
C ILE A 602 -17.43 -14.06 9.86
N PHE A 603 -16.52 -13.23 9.35
CA PHE A 603 -15.25 -12.95 10.04
C PHE A 603 -15.46 -12.18 11.35
N VAL A 604 -16.40 -11.24 11.41
CA VAL A 604 -16.71 -10.50 12.64
C VAL A 604 -17.39 -11.41 13.69
N VAL A 605 -18.34 -12.25 13.26
CA VAL A 605 -19.00 -13.22 14.15
C VAL A 605 -18.01 -14.27 14.65
N MET A 606 -17.15 -14.80 13.78
CA MET A 606 -16.04 -15.67 14.19
C MET A 606 -15.10 -14.98 15.18
N ALA A 607 -14.75 -13.71 14.96
CA ALA A 607 -13.93 -12.95 15.91
C ALA A 607 -14.60 -12.81 17.27
N VAL A 608 -15.93 -12.57 17.33
CA VAL A 608 -16.70 -12.51 18.58
C VAL A 608 -16.77 -13.86 19.28
N TYR A 609 -16.97 -14.96 18.55
CA TYR A 609 -17.01 -16.31 19.13
C TYR A 609 -15.63 -16.79 19.61
N LEU A 610 -14.56 -16.40 18.93
CA LEU A 610 -13.18 -16.72 19.30
C LEU A 610 -12.66 -15.78 20.40
N TYR A 611 -13.30 -14.64 20.60
CA TYR A 611 -13.00 -13.71 21.68
C TYR A 611 -13.47 -14.29 23.02
N LYS A 612 -12.52 -14.80 23.80
CA LYS A 612 -12.77 -15.17 25.19
C LYS A 612 -12.48 -13.95 26.08
N PRO A 613 -13.50 -13.29 26.66
CA PRO A 613 -13.25 -12.22 27.60
C PRO A 613 -12.53 -12.77 28.84
N PRO A 614 -11.65 -11.98 29.48
CA PRO A 614 -11.04 -12.37 30.74
C PRO A 614 -12.12 -12.62 31.81
N PRO A 615 -11.91 -13.60 32.72
CA PRO A 615 -12.91 -13.96 33.72
C PRO A 615 -13.30 -12.76 34.59
N ALA A 616 -14.60 -12.61 34.82
CA ALA A 616 -15.26 -11.45 35.44
C ALA A 616 -14.80 -11.13 36.89
N SER A 617 -13.95 -11.94 37.51
CA SER A 617 -13.38 -11.66 38.84
C SER A 617 -12.36 -10.52 38.84
N ALA A 618 -11.83 -10.11 37.69
CA ALA A 618 -10.89 -8.98 37.60
C ALA A 618 -11.58 -7.61 37.46
N ALA A 619 -12.81 -7.55 36.97
CA ALA A 619 -13.50 -6.28 36.69
C ALA A 619 -14.16 -5.64 37.93
N MET A 620 -14.36 -6.40 39.01
CA MET A 620 -14.97 -5.87 40.25
C MET A 620 -13.94 -5.19 41.17
N SER A 621 -12.63 -5.43 41.00
CA SER A 621 -11.58 -4.75 41.79
C SER A 621 -11.24 -3.34 41.31
N GLN A 622 -11.59 -3.00 40.06
CA GLN A 622 -11.15 -1.75 39.44
C GLN A 622 -12.15 -0.59 39.65
N LYS A 623 -13.44 -0.91 39.88
CA LYS A 623 -14.47 0.08 40.21
C LYS A 623 -14.37 0.61 41.65
N ASP A 624 -13.86 -0.20 42.58
CA ASP A 624 -13.68 0.23 43.98
C ASP A 624 -12.42 1.10 44.17
N SER A 625 -11.43 1.04 43.26
CA SER A 625 -10.23 1.89 43.35
C SER A 625 -10.43 3.32 42.82
N GLU A 626 -11.36 3.54 41.89
CA GLU A 626 -11.69 4.89 41.40
C GLU A 626 -12.63 5.67 42.34
N MET A 627 -13.45 4.98 43.14
CA MET A 627 -14.32 5.64 44.13
C MET A 627 -13.57 6.06 45.41
N VAL A 628 -12.42 5.46 45.72
CA VAL A 628 -11.62 5.82 46.91
C VAL A 628 -10.66 6.99 46.64
N SER A 629 -10.24 7.22 45.39
CA SER A 629 -9.32 8.33 45.07
C SER A 629 -10.00 9.72 45.01
N SER A 630 -11.33 9.82 45.11
CA SER A 630 -12.07 11.09 45.09
C SER A 630 -12.48 11.63 46.46
N VAL A 631 -12.11 10.95 47.56
CA VAL A 631 -12.40 11.36 48.94
C VAL A 631 -11.16 11.88 49.69
N HIS A 632 -9.97 11.78 49.12
CA HIS A 632 -8.75 12.37 49.66
C HIS A 632 -7.97 13.20 48.63
N THR A 633 -8.51 14.37 48.30
CA THR A 633 -7.78 15.59 47.92
C THR A 633 -8.61 16.81 48.29
#